data_AF-A0A2T4VTL9-F1
#
_entry.id   AF-A0A2T4VTL9-F1
#
_cell.length_a   1.000
_cell.length_b   1.000
_cell.length_c   1.000
_cell.angle_alpha   90.00
_cell.angle_beta   90.00
_cell.angle_gamma   90.00
#
_symmetry.space_group_name_H-M   'P 1'
#
loop_
_entity.id
_entity.type
_entity.pdbx_description
1 polymer ?
#
loop_
_entity_poly.entity_id
_entity_poly.type
_entity_poly.pdbx_seq_one_letter_code
_entity_poly.pdbx_strand_id
1 'polypeptide(L)'
;MTVCNQGDVPGSTIVELVLSSDTSILSGWTLPGDVHLDSASTGTLLPQECQTIPFSLWAPSALAWGGWYLGGLADPSGQQLELLESNNGLAGDLVSVGRLADLVVQSVSGPASTRQDAPLEASVTVCNQGYLSSSPTRVELYLSQDEVIIPSGPSPGSDVFLGRVDVGYLNSDECTTLPVSSLFQPVGTWRLGAFVNPRGSVQESTWSNNGRAGNTVVVEP
;
A
#
# COMPACT_ATOMS: atom_id res chain seq x y z
N MET A 1 4.31 -17.10 -11.21
CA MET A 1 4.17 -17.76 -9.88
C MET A 1 5.20 -18.86 -9.76
N THR A 2 5.83 -19.03 -8.61
CA THR A 2 6.79 -20.12 -8.34
C THR A 2 6.20 -21.07 -7.31
N VAL A 3 6.18 -22.36 -7.60
CA VAL A 3 5.67 -23.41 -6.70
C VAL A 3 6.77 -24.44 -6.48
N CYS A 4 6.95 -24.86 -5.24
CA CYS A 4 7.99 -25.78 -4.83
C CYS A 4 7.37 -26.97 -4.10
N ASN A 5 7.74 -28.20 -4.50
CA ASN A 5 7.40 -29.37 -3.72
C ASN A 5 8.35 -29.45 -2.50
N GLN A 6 7.85 -29.07 -1.34
CA GLN A 6 8.63 -29.11 -0.09
C GLN A 6 8.58 -30.47 0.62
N GLY A 7 7.85 -31.45 0.06
CA GLY A 7 7.76 -32.80 0.59
C GLY A 7 8.93 -33.70 0.19
N ASP A 8 8.78 -34.99 0.52
CA ASP A 8 9.73 -36.07 0.27
C ASP A 8 9.25 -37.06 -0.81
N VAL A 9 8.04 -36.88 -1.35
CA VAL A 9 7.46 -37.69 -2.42
C VAL A 9 7.19 -36.82 -3.66
N PRO A 10 7.40 -37.33 -4.90
CA PRO A 10 6.97 -36.63 -6.10
C PRO A 10 5.46 -36.37 -6.12
N GLY A 11 5.07 -35.17 -6.54
CA GLY A 11 3.66 -34.75 -6.58
C GLY A 11 3.37 -33.86 -7.78
N SER A 12 2.11 -33.73 -8.13
CA SER A 12 1.65 -32.79 -9.16
C SER A 12 0.36 -32.15 -8.72
N THR A 13 0.20 -30.87 -8.97
CA THR A 13 -1.02 -30.15 -8.60
C THR A 13 -1.46 -29.15 -9.69
N ILE A 14 -2.64 -28.59 -9.49
CA ILE A 14 -3.09 -27.38 -10.17
C ILE A 14 -2.73 -26.21 -9.28
N VAL A 15 -2.37 -25.11 -9.92
CA VAL A 15 -2.16 -23.83 -9.27
C VAL A 15 -3.12 -22.82 -9.85
N GLU A 16 -3.62 -21.92 -9.02
CA GLU A 16 -4.49 -20.82 -9.43
C GLU A 16 -3.81 -19.48 -9.18
N LEU A 17 -3.98 -18.58 -10.15
CA LEU A 17 -3.67 -17.18 -10.00
C LEU A 17 -4.95 -16.44 -9.63
N VAL A 18 -4.91 -15.67 -8.54
CA VAL A 18 -6.07 -14.94 -8.03
C VAL A 18 -5.73 -13.46 -7.80
N LEU A 19 -6.75 -12.61 -7.78
CA LEU A 19 -6.67 -11.28 -7.16
C LEU A 19 -7.43 -11.29 -5.84
N SER A 20 -6.80 -10.82 -4.78
CA SER A 20 -7.42 -10.75 -3.44
C SER A 20 -7.54 -9.32 -2.95
N SER A 21 -8.61 -9.03 -2.21
CA SER A 21 -8.76 -7.78 -1.46
C SER A 21 -7.85 -7.69 -0.23
N ASP A 22 -7.27 -8.81 0.22
CA ASP A 22 -6.37 -8.86 1.36
C ASP A 22 -5.20 -9.85 1.13
N THR A 23 -4.45 -10.17 2.19
CA THR A 23 -3.25 -11.02 2.09
C THR A 23 -3.53 -12.50 2.36
N SER A 24 -4.78 -12.86 2.65
CA SER A 24 -5.21 -14.21 2.99
C SER A 24 -5.74 -14.90 1.74
N ILE A 25 -4.85 -15.58 1.02
CA ILE A 25 -5.22 -16.35 -0.17
C ILE A 25 -5.75 -17.71 0.26
N LEU A 26 -7.06 -17.94 0.08
CA LEU A 26 -7.72 -19.15 0.56
C LEU A 26 -8.41 -19.91 -0.58
N SER A 27 -8.42 -21.24 -0.48
CA SER A 27 -9.16 -22.10 -1.38
C SER A 27 -10.66 -22.06 -1.07
N GLY A 28 -11.49 -22.03 -2.12
CA GLY A 28 -12.94 -22.14 -2.02
C GLY A 28 -13.69 -20.99 -2.69
N TRP A 29 -14.59 -21.34 -3.60
CA TRP A 29 -15.47 -20.46 -4.40
C TRP A 29 -16.46 -19.58 -3.59
N THR A 30 -16.24 -19.39 -2.29
CA THR A 30 -17.24 -18.87 -1.35
C THR A 30 -16.77 -17.74 -0.44
N LEU A 31 -15.53 -17.25 -0.57
CA LEU A 31 -15.12 -16.05 0.15
C LEU A 31 -15.30 -14.80 -0.73
N PRO A 32 -16.07 -13.79 -0.27
CA PRO A 32 -16.12 -12.50 -0.95
C PRO A 32 -14.78 -11.79 -0.74
N GLY A 33 -13.91 -11.80 -1.76
CA GLY A 33 -12.62 -11.12 -1.70
C GLY A 33 -11.59 -11.64 -2.69
N ASP A 34 -11.66 -12.93 -3.04
CA ASP A 34 -10.71 -13.56 -3.97
C ASP A 34 -11.37 -13.82 -5.33
N VAL A 35 -10.73 -13.34 -6.40
CA VAL A 35 -11.19 -13.47 -7.78
C VAL A 35 -10.21 -14.33 -8.55
N HIS A 36 -10.67 -15.52 -8.94
CA HIS A 36 -9.93 -16.41 -9.82
C HIS A 36 -9.65 -15.75 -11.18
N LEU A 37 -8.39 -15.77 -11.61
CA LEU A 37 -7.96 -15.24 -12.90
C LEU A 37 -7.67 -16.34 -13.93
N ASP A 38 -6.84 -17.32 -13.53
CA ASP A 38 -6.39 -18.39 -14.42
C ASP A 38 -5.84 -19.58 -13.60
N SER A 39 -5.67 -20.74 -14.25
CA SER A 39 -5.08 -21.94 -13.65
C SER A 39 -4.06 -22.62 -14.55
N ALA A 40 -3.11 -23.32 -13.94
CA ALA A 40 -2.13 -24.11 -14.67
C ALA A 40 -1.76 -25.37 -13.89
N SER A 41 -1.32 -26.42 -14.58
CA SER A 41 -0.73 -27.58 -13.92
C SER A 41 0.77 -27.37 -13.71
N THR A 42 1.28 -27.79 -12.55
CA THR A 42 2.72 -27.87 -12.31
C THR A 42 3.39 -28.96 -13.13
N GLY A 43 2.64 -29.98 -13.60
CA GLY A 43 3.26 -31.27 -13.89
C GLY A 43 3.82 -31.92 -12.62
N THR A 44 4.61 -32.99 -12.75
CA THR A 44 5.23 -33.66 -11.61
C THR A 44 6.48 -32.90 -11.16
N LEU A 45 6.53 -32.51 -9.89
CA LEU A 45 7.69 -31.96 -9.21
C LEU A 45 8.29 -33.02 -8.29
N LEU A 46 9.59 -33.28 -8.43
CA LEU A 46 10.34 -34.12 -7.51
C LEU A 46 10.50 -33.43 -6.13
N PRO A 47 10.87 -34.17 -5.09
CA PRO A 47 11.16 -33.59 -3.78
C PRO A 47 12.14 -32.43 -3.88
N GLN A 48 11.79 -31.29 -3.27
CA GLN A 48 12.55 -30.03 -3.25
C GLN A 48 12.69 -29.33 -4.61
N GLU A 49 11.99 -29.80 -5.65
CA GLU A 49 11.97 -29.15 -6.96
C GLU A 49 10.98 -27.98 -6.97
N CYS A 50 11.38 -26.89 -7.63
CA CYS A 50 10.56 -25.71 -7.85
C CYS A 50 10.33 -25.48 -9.33
N GLN A 51 9.13 -25.02 -9.69
CA GLN A 51 8.79 -24.60 -11.03
C GLN A 51 8.19 -23.20 -11.02
N THR A 52 8.64 -22.38 -11.96
CA THR A 52 8.05 -21.07 -12.23
C THR A 52 7.10 -21.17 -13.42
N ILE A 53 5.82 -20.88 -13.16
CA ILE A 53 4.76 -20.87 -14.16
C ILE A 53 4.44 -19.41 -14.51
N PRO A 54 4.64 -19.00 -15.78
CA PRO A 54 4.26 -17.68 -16.24
C PRO A 54 2.76 -17.62 -16.51
N PHE A 55 2.15 -16.48 -16.19
CA PHE A 55 0.76 -16.15 -16.55
C PHE A 55 0.77 -14.85 -17.35
N SER A 56 -0.10 -14.77 -18.36
CA SER A 56 -0.28 -13.56 -19.17
C SER A 56 -1.75 -13.40 -19.48
N LEU A 57 -2.42 -12.52 -18.75
CA LEU A 57 -3.87 -12.31 -18.84
C LEU A 57 -4.23 -10.84 -18.75
N TRP A 58 -5.42 -10.51 -19.22
CA TRP A 58 -6.04 -9.21 -19.02
C TRP A 58 -6.87 -9.25 -17.75
N ALA A 59 -6.76 -8.22 -16.91
CA ALA A 59 -7.60 -8.11 -15.72
C ALA A 59 -9.09 -8.17 -16.12
N PRO A 60 -9.91 -9.00 -15.46
CA PRO A 60 -11.34 -9.06 -15.71
C PRO A 60 -12.00 -7.67 -15.64
N SER A 61 -12.83 -7.34 -16.63
CA SER A 61 -13.46 -6.02 -16.73
C SER A 61 -14.49 -5.72 -15.64
N ALA A 62 -14.99 -6.75 -14.95
CA ALA A 62 -15.96 -6.65 -13.87
C ALA A 62 -15.34 -6.45 -12.48
N LEU A 63 -14.00 -6.36 -12.37
CA LEU A 63 -13.34 -6.08 -11.11
C LEU A 63 -13.63 -4.67 -10.63
N ALA A 64 -13.90 -4.54 -9.33
CA ALA A 64 -13.97 -3.23 -8.70
C ALA A 64 -12.59 -2.55 -8.81
N TRP A 65 -12.62 -1.24 -9.07
CA TRP A 65 -11.39 -0.45 -9.12
C TRP A 65 -10.77 -0.34 -7.73
N GLY A 66 -9.43 -0.33 -7.66
CA GLY A 66 -8.68 -0.23 -6.41
C GLY A 66 -7.44 -1.12 -6.41
N GLY A 67 -6.79 -1.22 -5.26
CA GLY A 67 -5.66 -2.12 -5.04
C GLY A 67 -6.11 -3.55 -4.75
N TRP A 68 -5.43 -4.51 -5.33
CA TRP A 68 -5.65 -5.94 -5.19
C TRP A 68 -4.30 -6.65 -5.01
N TYR A 69 -4.20 -7.62 -4.12
CA TYR A 69 -3.02 -8.48 -4.02
C TYR A 69 -3.05 -9.53 -5.12
N LEU A 70 -1.93 -9.72 -5.81
CA LEU A 70 -1.75 -10.84 -6.72
C LEU A 70 -1.46 -12.11 -5.90
N GLY A 71 -2.41 -13.04 -5.83
CA GLY A 71 -2.30 -14.26 -5.05
C GLY A 71 -1.98 -15.49 -5.88
N GLY A 72 -1.20 -16.42 -5.31
CA GLY A 72 -1.02 -17.77 -5.84
C GLY A 72 -1.58 -18.80 -4.89
N LEU A 73 -2.27 -19.81 -5.42
CA LEU A 73 -2.83 -20.91 -4.66
C LEU A 73 -2.41 -22.24 -5.28
N ALA A 74 -1.71 -23.10 -4.52
CA ALA A 74 -1.41 -24.47 -4.91
C ALA A 74 -2.51 -25.42 -4.42
N ASP A 75 -2.80 -26.47 -5.18
CA ASP A 75 -3.87 -27.44 -4.90
C ASP A 75 -5.18 -26.80 -4.39
N PRO A 76 -5.81 -25.92 -5.18
CA PRO A 76 -7.03 -25.24 -4.78
C PRO A 76 -8.18 -26.21 -4.43
N SER A 77 -8.09 -27.45 -4.92
CA SER A 77 -9.08 -28.50 -4.77
C SER A 77 -8.80 -29.51 -3.64
N GLY A 78 -7.66 -29.38 -2.94
CA GLY A 78 -7.23 -30.29 -1.88
C GLY A 78 -7.17 -31.76 -2.35
N GLN A 79 -6.71 -32.01 -3.57
CA GLN A 79 -6.65 -33.36 -4.16
C GLN A 79 -5.33 -34.08 -3.84
N GLN A 80 -4.29 -33.36 -3.51
CA GLN A 80 -3.02 -33.87 -3.03
C GLN A 80 -2.99 -33.76 -1.51
N LEU A 81 -2.70 -34.86 -0.83
CA LEU A 81 -2.42 -34.79 0.61
C LEU A 81 -0.99 -34.26 0.78
N GLU A 82 -0.88 -33.07 1.35
CA GLU A 82 0.39 -32.39 1.57
C GLU A 82 0.78 -32.43 3.06
N LEU A 83 2.06 -32.18 3.34
CA LEU A 83 2.56 -32.18 4.72
C LEU A 83 1.95 -31.04 5.54
N LEU A 84 1.61 -29.91 4.89
CA LEU A 84 1.14 -28.68 5.52
C LEU A 84 0.10 -27.97 4.64
N GLU A 85 -1.13 -28.44 4.60
CA GLU A 85 -2.24 -27.84 3.81
C GLU A 85 -2.44 -26.32 3.99
N SER A 86 -1.98 -25.75 5.11
CA SER A 86 -2.09 -24.33 5.40
C SER A 86 -1.11 -23.44 4.61
N ASN A 87 -0.13 -24.00 3.90
CA ASN A 87 0.90 -23.21 3.17
C ASN A 87 0.61 -23.08 1.67
N ASN A 88 -0.59 -23.45 1.22
CA ASN A 88 -0.94 -23.49 -0.18
C ASN A 88 -1.24 -22.11 -0.79
N GLY A 89 -1.61 -21.12 0.04
CA GLY A 89 -1.90 -19.76 -0.38
C GLY A 89 -0.76 -18.79 -0.09
N LEU A 90 -0.43 -17.93 -1.05
CA LEU A 90 0.56 -16.86 -0.88
C LEU A 90 0.10 -15.58 -1.58
N ALA A 91 0.00 -14.49 -0.83
CA ALA A 91 -0.16 -13.15 -1.39
C ALA A 91 1.19 -12.59 -1.88
N GLY A 92 1.20 -12.07 -3.08
CA GLY A 92 2.32 -11.37 -3.71
C GLY A 92 2.12 -9.86 -3.74
N ASP A 93 2.56 -9.24 -4.83
CA ASP A 93 2.55 -7.79 -4.99
C ASP A 93 1.13 -7.19 -4.99
N LEU A 94 0.99 -5.99 -4.46
CA LEU A 94 -0.20 -5.18 -4.61
C LEU A 94 -0.23 -4.57 -6.01
N VAL A 95 -1.29 -4.83 -6.77
CA VAL A 95 -1.53 -4.30 -8.11
C VAL A 95 -2.79 -3.45 -8.13
N SER A 96 -2.78 -2.40 -8.93
CA SER A 96 -3.95 -1.52 -9.09
C SER A 96 -4.80 -1.97 -10.28
N VAL A 97 -6.10 -2.19 -10.03
CA VAL A 97 -7.09 -2.45 -11.08
C VAL A 97 -7.90 -1.20 -11.33
N GLY A 98 -8.03 -0.84 -12.61
CA GLY A 98 -8.76 0.35 -13.05
C GLY A 98 -7.86 1.53 -13.40
N ARG A 99 -8.48 2.66 -13.71
CA ARG A 99 -7.82 3.93 -14.01
C ARG A 99 -8.26 4.89 -12.91
N LEU A 100 -7.50 4.99 -11.84
CA LEU A 100 -7.74 5.91 -10.72
C LEU A 100 -6.60 6.92 -10.63
N ALA A 101 -6.79 7.99 -9.86
CA ALA A 101 -5.67 8.80 -9.38
C ALA A 101 -4.87 8.02 -8.33
N ASP A 102 -3.64 8.41 -8.08
CA ASP A 102 -2.76 7.82 -7.07
C ASP A 102 -1.91 8.92 -6.44
N LEU A 103 -2.41 9.55 -5.39
CA LEU A 103 -1.70 10.61 -4.68
C LEU A 103 -0.72 10.00 -3.69
N VAL A 104 0.54 10.34 -3.88
CA VAL A 104 1.64 9.96 -3.00
C VAL A 104 2.26 11.22 -2.42
N VAL A 105 2.61 11.17 -1.14
CA VAL A 105 3.56 12.15 -0.59
C VAL A 105 4.95 11.73 -1.09
N GLN A 106 5.53 12.51 -2.00
CA GLN A 106 6.84 12.26 -2.58
C GLN A 106 7.98 12.65 -1.62
N SER A 107 7.83 13.77 -0.93
CA SER A 107 8.83 14.25 0.05
C SER A 107 8.22 15.18 1.09
N VAL A 108 8.82 15.17 2.28
CA VAL A 108 8.53 16.08 3.38
C VAL A 108 9.86 16.65 3.87
N SER A 109 9.95 17.97 3.98
CA SER A 109 11.16 18.65 4.45
C SER A 109 10.82 19.88 5.29
N GLY A 110 11.69 20.24 6.22
CA GLY A 110 11.57 21.44 7.05
C GLY A 110 12.87 21.74 7.78
N PRO A 111 12.87 22.71 8.71
CA PRO A 111 14.07 23.08 9.45
C PRO A 111 14.56 21.92 10.33
N ALA A 112 15.86 21.89 10.60
CA ALA A 112 16.46 20.91 11.51
C ALA A 112 16.11 21.20 12.99
N SER A 113 15.80 22.46 13.32
CA SER A 113 15.30 22.86 14.62
C SER A 113 14.38 24.07 14.53
N THR A 114 13.51 24.22 15.53
CA THR A 114 12.69 25.41 15.77
C THR A 114 12.54 25.63 17.27
N ARG A 115 12.02 26.79 17.67
CA ARG A 115 11.63 27.04 19.06
C ARG A 115 10.15 26.79 19.26
N GLN A 116 9.79 26.49 20.49
CA GLN A 116 8.41 26.51 20.94
C GLN A 116 7.80 27.88 20.62
N ASP A 117 6.57 27.87 20.12
CA ASP A 117 5.82 29.06 19.69
C ASP A 117 6.43 29.85 18.52
N ALA A 118 7.54 29.39 17.93
CA ALA A 118 8.05 29.92 16.67
C ALA A 118 7.40 29.19 15.47
N PRO A 119 7.20 29.89 14.33
CA PRO A 119 6.72 29.24 13.12
C PRO A 119 7.66 28.11 12.69
N LEU A 120 7.11 26.89 12.59
CA LEU A 120 7.73 25.81 11.84
C LEU A 120 7.21 25.89 10.40
N GLU A 121 8.11 25.99 9.43
CA GLU A 121 7.77 25.97 8.00
C GLU A 121 8.27 24.67 7.38
N ALA A 122 7.35 23.84 6.91
CA ALA A 122 7.65 22.62 6.18
C ALA A 122 7.19 22.73 4.72
N SER A 123 7.83 21.99 3.84
CA SER A 123 7.43 21.80 2.45
C SER A 123 7.07 20.34 2.22
N VAL A 124 5.90 20.10 1.64
CA VAL A 124 5.40 18.78 1.29
C VAL A 124 5.19 18.71 -0.23
N THR A 125 5.82 17.73 -0.87
CA THR A 125 5.61 17.45 -2.29
C THR A 125 4.63 16.30 -2.42
N VAL A 126 3.53 16.56 -3.13
CA VAL A 126 2.50 15.57 -3.46
C VAL A 126 2.54 15.35 -4.97
N CYS A 127 2.54 14.09 -5.39
CA CYS A 127 2.46 13.71 -6.79
C CYS A 127 1.22 12.85 -7.03
N ASN A 128 0.61 12.98 -8.21
CA ASN A 128 -0.34 12.01 -8.70
C ASN A 128 0.37 11.04 -9.66
N GLN A 129 0.65 9.82 -9.22
CA GLN A 129 1.27 8.76 -10.02
C GLN A 129 0.22 7.84 -10.68
N GLY A 130 -1.05 8.18 -10.53
CA GLY A 130 -2.17 7.41 -11.05
C GLY A 130 -2.51 7.82 -12.47
N TYR A 131 -3.34 6.99 -13.10
CA TYR A 131 -3.73 7.16 -14.50
C TYR A 131 -4.66 8.38 -14.71
N LEU A 132 -5.59 8.62 -13.79
CA LEU A 132 -6.54 9.75 -13.90
C LEU A 132 -6.05 10.96 -13.11
N SER A 133 -6.55 12.13 -13.48
CA SER A 133 -6.38 13.33 -12.67
C SER A 133 -7.09 13.20 -11.32
N SER A 134 -6.51 13.80 -10.28
CA SER A 134 -7.14 13.93 -8.97
C SER A 134 -8.04 15.16 -8.93
N SER A 135 -9.19 15.05 -8.26
CA SER A 135 -9.91 16.23 -7.78
C SER A 135 -9.17 16.87 -6.59
N PRO A 136 -9.51 18.12 -6.22
CA PRO A 136 -8.88 18.78 -5.09
C PRO A 136 -9.08 18.00 -3.78
N THR A 137 -8.03 17.98 -2.98
CA THR A 137 -8.01 17.35 -1.65
C THR A 137 -7.10 18.18 -0.73
N ARG A 138 -6.52 17.56 0.30
CA ARG A 138 -5.57 18.21 1.19
C ARG A 138 -4.46 17.25 1.59
N VAL A 139 -3.37 17.83 2.04
CA VAL A 139 -2.30 17.12 2.75
C VAL A 139 -2.21 17.66 4.17
N GLU A 140 -2.02 16.76 5.13
CA GLU A 140 -1.85 17.06 6.55
C GLU A 140 -0.39 16.85 6.95
N LEU A 141 0.16 17.74 7.77
CA LEU A 141 1.51 17.70 8.31
C LEU A 141 1.45 17.26 9.78
N TYR A 142 2.40 16.43 10.20
CA TYR A 142 2.50 15.87 11.54
C TYR A 142 3.93 15.93 12.10
N LEU A 143 4.05 15.90 13.42
CA LEU A 143 5.24 15.41 14.12
C LEU A 143 5.02 13.94 14.47
N SER A 144 5.98 13.08 14.15
CA SER A 144 5.92 11.65 14.44
C SER A 144 7.14 11.19 15.25
N GLN A 145 6.97 10.09 15.99
CA GLN A 145 8.05 9.42 16.70
C GLN A 145 8.77 8.37 15.85
N ASP A 146 8.19 7.95 14.73
CA ASP A 146 8.72 6.90 13.87
C ASP A 146 8.57 7.27 12.38
N GLU A 147 8.68 6.27 11.49
CA GLU A 147 8.62 6.47 10.03
C GLU A 147 7.20 6.30 9.46
N VAL A 148 6.24 5.86 10.27
CA VAL A 148 4.88 5.52 9.85
C VAL A 148 3.94 6.64 10.23
N ILE A 149 3.41 7.34 9.22
CA ILE A 149 2.49 8.45 9.46
C ILE A 149 1.07 7.92 9.54
N ILE A 150 0.44 8.08 10.70
CA ILE A 150 -0.92 7.67 10.98
C ILE A 150 -1.77 8.93 11.15
N PRO A 151 -2.61 9.28 10.16
CA PRO A 151 -3.49 10.44 10.28
C PRO A 151 -4.49 10.21 11.41
N SER A 152 -4.40 11.01 12.47
CA SER A 152 -5.22 10.84 13.66
C SER A 152 -6.64 11.39 13.46
N GLY A 153 -7.64 10.56 13.82
CA GLY A 153 -8.93 11.04 14.33
C GLY A 153 -8.81 11.48 15.80
N PRO A 154 -9.89 11.90 16.50
CA PRO A 154 -9.85 12.57 17.81
C PRO A 154 -9.31 11.76 19.01
N SER A 155 -8.63 10.62 18.80
CA SER A 155 -7.85 9.93 19.84
C SER A 155 -6.38 10.35 19.76
N PRO A 156 -5.63 10.30 20.87
CA PRO A 156 -4.20 10.60 20.86
C PRO A 156 -3.48 9.49 20.08
N GLY A 157 -3.29 9.70 18.77
CA GLY A 157 -2.32 8.96 17.98
C GLY A 157 -0.91 9.33 18.39
N SER A 158 0.07 8.52 18.00
CA SER A 158 1.51 8.81 18.14
C SER A 158 1.92 10.11 17.43
N ASP A 159 1.17 10.49 16.40
CA ASP A 159 1.47 11.61 15.53
C ASP A 159 0.67 12.86 15.87
N VAL A 160 1.39 13.97 16.06
CA VAL A 160 0.83 15.27 16.45
C VAL A 160 0.54 16.06 15.19
N PHE A 161 -0.74 16.31 14.91
CA PHE A 161 -1.18 17.16 13.81
C PHE A 161 -0.68 18.59 13.97
N LEU A 162 -0.01 19.11 12.94
CA LEU A 162 0.53 20.48 12.92
C LEU A 162 -0.31 21.44 12.08
N GLY A 163 -0.85 20.97 10.97
CA GLY A 163 -1.52 21.81 9.99
C GLY A 163 -1.86 21.06 8.72
N ARG A 164 -2.56 21.75 7.82
CA ARG A 164 -2.98 21.20 6.54
C ARG A 164 -2.95 22.26 5.46
N VAL A 165 -2.78 21.83 4.22
CA VAL A 165 -2.86 22.70 3.04
C VAL A 165 -3.65 22.00 1.94
N ASP A 166 -4.41 22.78 1.18
CA ASP A 166 -5.21 22.25 0.08
C ASP A 166 -4.30 21.89 -1.09
N VAL A 167 -4.54 20.70 -1.64
CA VAL A 167 -3.93 20.22 -2.88
C VAL A 167 -4.95 20.48 -3.98
N GLY A 168 -4.53 21.21 -5.02
CA GLY A 168 -5.37 21.48 -6.19
C GLY A 168 -5.62 20.23 -7.04
N TYR A 169 -6.19 20.44 -8.22
CA TYR A 169 -6.20 19.40 -9.24
C TYR A 169 -4.76 19.03 -9.62
N LEU A 170 -4.48 17.72 -9.73
CA LEU A 170 -3.23 17.21 -10.27
C LEU A 170 -3.54 16.26 -11.42
N ASN A 171 -2.99 16.52 -12.60
CA ASN A 171 -3.03 15.59 -13.71
C ASN A 171 -2.21 14.32 -13.41
N SER A 172 -2.36 13.30 -14.26
CA SER A 172 -1.45 12.14 -14.24
C SER A 172 0.00 12.61 -14.32
N ASP A 173 0.85 12.03 -13.48
CA ASP A 173 2.28 12.31 -13.35
C ASP A 173 2.64 13.75 -12.95
N GLU A 174 1.67 14.52 -12.47
CA GLU A 174 1.88 15.88 -12.01
C GLU A 174 2.22 15.91 -10.51
N CYS A 175 3.20 16.75 -10.14
CA CYS A 175 3.56 17.00 -8.75
C CYS A 175 3.42 18.47 -8.40
N THR A 176 3.04 18.73 -7.15
CA THR A 176 3.06 20.07 -6.56
C THR A 176 3.79 20.07 -5.22
N THR A 177 4.46 21.17 -4.89
CA THR A 177 5.10 21.36 -3.59
C THR A 177 4.39 22.48 -2.85
N LEU A 178 3.91 22.17 -1.66
CA LEU A 178 3.05 23.05 -0.87
C LEU A 178 3.72 23.36 0.47
N PRO A 179 3.76 24.62 0.89
CA PRO A 179 4.20 24.98 2.23
C PRO A 179 3.11 24.66 3.25
N VAL A 180 3.51 24.16 4.41
CA VAL A 180 2.66 24.01 5.59
C VAL A 180 3.37 24.66 6.76
N SER A 181 2.72 25.61 7.41
CA SER A 181 3.25 26.26 8.61
C SER A 181 2.42 25.93 9.85
N SER A 182 3.08 25.93 11.00
CA SER A 182 2.40 25.73 12.28
C SER A 182 3.12 26.48 13.40
N LEU A 183 2.33 27.00 14.35
CA LEU A 183 2.80 27.77 15.51
C LEU A 183 2.84 26.94 16.79
N PHE A 184 2.28 25.73 16.79
CA PHE A 184 2.14 24.93 18.01
C PHE A 184 2.86 23.60 17.84
N GLN A 185 4.00 23.49 18.52
CA GLN A 185 4.92 22.35 18.42
C GLN A 185 5.31 21.93 19.85
N PRO A 186 5.06 20.68 20.29
CA PRO A 186 5.60 20.19 21.55
C PRO A 186 7.14 20.11 21.51
N VAL A 187 7.79 20.59 22.57
CA VAL A 187 9.24 20.45 22.77
C VAL A 187 9.66 18.98 22.67
N GLY A 188 10.74 18.71 21.95
CA GLY A 188 11.24 17.36 21.75
C GLY A 188 11.95 17.18 20.42
N THR A 189 12.38 15.95 20.16
CA THR A 189 12.95 15.54 18.87
C THR A 189 11.90 14.70 18.14
N TRP A 190 11.53 15.15 16.95
CA TRP A 190 10.43 14.60 16.18
C TRP A 190 10.86 14.36 14.73
N ARG A 191 10.18 13.48 14.03
CA ARG A 191 10.23 13.42 12.57
C ARG A 191 9.09 14.25 12.00
N LEU A 192 9.34 15.01 10.94
CA LEU A 192 8.25 15.56 10.15
C LEU A 192 7.59 14.43 9.38
N GLY A 193 6.26 14.48 9.27
CA GLY A 193 5.48 13.52 8.50
C GLY A 193 4.38 14.22 7.74
N ALA A 194 3.96 13.66 6.61
CA ALA A 194 2.77 14.14 5.93
C ALA A 194 1.91 12.99 5.42
N PHE A 195 0.61 13.24 5.32
CA PHE A 195 -0.38 12.31 4.79
C PHE A 195 -1.31 13.02 3.81
N VAL A 196 -1.38 12.56 2.57
CA VAL A 196 -2.27 13.14 1.54
C VAL A 196 -3.63 12.45 1.53
N ASN A 197 -4.68 13.22 1.21
CA ASN A 197 -6.06 12.75 1.12
C ASN A 197 -6.56 12.00 2.39
N PRO A 198 -6.30 12.50 3.61
CA PRO A 198 -6.58 11.75 4.84
C PRO A 198 -8.08 11.52 5.13
N ARG A 199 -8.98 12.18 4.40
CA ARG A 199 -10.44 11.95 4.48
C ARG A 199 -10.96 10.98 3.42
N GLY A 200 -10.09 10.52 2.52
CA GLY A 200 -10.48 9.73 1.36
C GLY A 200 -11.50 10.41 0.45
N SER A 201 -11.36 11.73 0.24
CA SER A 201 -12.25 12.48 -0.67
C SER A 201 -11.97 12.24 -2.14
N VAL A 202 -10.74 11.82 -2.47
CA VAL A 202 -10.35 11.30 -3.78
C VAL A 202 -10.30 9.78 -3.66
N GLN A 203 -10.88 9.05 -4.63
CA GLN A 203 -10.70 7.61 -4.70
C GLN A 203 -9.38 7.31 -5.41
N GLU A 204 -8.55 6.49 -4.77
CA GLU A 204 -7.19 6.23 -5.22
C GLU A 204 -6.96 4.74 -5.50
N SER A 205 -5.99 4.45 -6.36
CA SER A 205 -5.56 3.08 -6.66
C SER A 205 -4.77 2.45 -5.51
N THR A 206 -4.01 3.26 -4.78
CA THR A 206 -3.13 2.83 -3.70
C THR A 206 -3.32 3.81 -2.53
N TRP A 207 -3.50 3.29 -1.31
CA TRP A 207 -3.67 4.11 -0.10
C TRP A 207 -2.46 4.05 0.84
N SER A 208 -1.66 3.00 0.71
CA SER A 208 -0.51 2.74 1.57
C SER A 208 0.67 3.69 1.32
N ASN A 209 0.68 4.39 0.19
CA ASN A 209 1.68 5.38 -0.21
C ASN A 209 1.27 6.82 0.13
N ASN A 210 0.12 7.04 0.76
CA ASN A 210 -0.34 8.38 1.10
C ASN A 210 0.45 9.03 2.23
N GLY A 211 1.11 8.23 3.09
CA GLY A 211 1.90 8.69 4.23
C GLY A 211 3.40 8.62 3.97
N ARG A 212 4.16 9.65 4.38
CA ARG A 212 5.63 9.64 4.34
C ARG A 212 6.25 10.47 5.47
N ALA A 213 7.26 9.91 6.13
CA ALA A 213 8.16 10.64 7.02
C ALA A 213 9.28 11.38 6.26
N GLY A 214 9.67 12.54 6.78
CA GLY A 214 10.74 13.40 6.31
C GLY A 214 11.92 13.48 7.29
N ASN A 215 12.58 14.63 7.33
CA ASN A 215 13.69 14.88 8.24
C ASN A 215 13.26 14.99 9.71
N THR A 216 14.22 14.78 10.60
CA THR A 216 14.07 15.10 12.02
C THR A 216 14.09 16.62 12.25
N VAL A 217 13.27 17.08 13.18
CA VAL A 217 13.23 18.45 13.70
C VAL A 217 13.35 18.42 15.23
N VAL A 218 14.19 19.29 15.77
CA VAL A 218 14.30 19.52 17.22
C VAL A 218 13.48 20.77 17.59
N VAL A 219 12.48 20.61 18.44
CA VAL A 219 11.71 21.71 19.01
C VAL A 219 12.32 22.05 20.36
N GLU A 220 12.96 23.21 20.44
CA GLU A 220 13.56 23.75 21.67
C GLU A 220 12.51 24.51 22.50
N PRO A 221 12.68 24.64 23.82
CA PRO A 221 11.84 25.51 24.65
C PRO A 221 11.91 27.00 24.28
#